data_AF-B4VUE2-F1
#
_entry.id   AF-B4VUE2-F1
#
_cell.length_a   1.000
_cell.length_b   1.000
_cell.length_c   1.000
_cell.angle_alpha   90.00
_cell.angle_beta   90.00
_cell.angle_gamma   90.00
#
_symmetry.space_group_name_H-M   'P 1'
#
loop_
_entity.id
_entity.type
_entity.pdbx_description
1 polymer ?
#
loop_
_entity_poly.entity_id
_entity_poly.type
_entity_poly.pdbx_seq_one_letter_code
_entity_poly.pdbx_strand_id
1 'polypeptide(L)' 'MQLSKFINNLKTVTSGKVNKEFSEHLAQFFWKKDDDSKREFWNDSYAIESVGGANIEVLERYIRGQNAPTR' A
#
# COMPACT_ATOMS: atom_id res chain seq x y z
N MET A 1 6.71 10.43 5.25
CA MET A 1 5.96 9.61 4.28
C MET A 1 4.49 9.63 4.68
N GLN A 2 3.56 9.93 3.76
CA GLN A 2 2.11 9.87 4.05
C GLN A 2 1.58 8.53 3.52
N LEU A 3 1.27 7.60 4.43
CA LEU A 3 0.86 6.24 4.09
C LEU A 3 -0.40 6.21 3.23
N SER A 4 -1.38 7.08 3.53
CA SER A 4 -2.60 7.23 2.73
C SER A 4 -2.31 7.58 1.27
N LYS A 5 -1.41 8.54 1.01
CA LYS A 5 -1.00 8.91 -0.35
C LYS A 5 -0.30 7.76 -1.07
N PHE A 6 0.55 7.02 -0.35
CA PHE A 6 1.24 5.86 -0.91
C PHE A 6 0.25 4.77 -1.33
N ILE A 7 -0.67 4.37 -0.44
CA ILE A 7 -1.68 3.35 -0.74
C ILE A 7 -2.60 3.80 -1.88
N ASN A 8 -3.03 5.07 -1.90
CA ASN A 8 -3.87 5.60 -2.98
C ASN A 8 -3.15 5.52 -4.34
N ASN A 9 -1.87 5.90 -4.38
CA ASN A 9 -1.07 5.80 -5.59
C ASN A 9 -0.91 4.34 -6.03
N LEU A 10 -0.55 3.46 -5.10
CA LEU A 10 -0.39 2.03 -5.36
C LEU A 10 -1.66 1.42 -5.95
N LYS A 11 -2.82 1.64 -5.31
CA LYS A 11 -4.12 1.15 -5.78
C LYS A 11 -4.45 1.70 -7.17
N THR A 12 -4.22 2.99 -7.41
CA THR A 12 -4.50 3.63 -8.71
C THR A 12 -3.62 3.06 -9.82
N VAL A 13 -2.30 3.03 -9.62
CA VAL A 13 -1.34 2.58 -10.64
C VAL A 13 -1.52 1.09 -10.93
N THR A 14 -1.69 0.27 -9.90
CA THR A 14 -1.89 -1.17 -10.10
C THR A 14 -3.23 -1.47 -10.77
N SER A 15 -4.32 -0.78 -10.41
CA SER A 15 -5.60 -0.92 -11.12
C SER A 15 -5.44 -0.61 -12.60
N GLY A 16 -4.75 0.49 -12.95
CA GLY A 16 -4.52 0.87 -14.36
C GLY A 16 -3.71 -0.17 -15.13
N LYS A 17 -2.65 -0.71 -14.53
CA LYS A 17 -1.82 -1.75 -15.15
C LYS A 17 -2.59 -3.06 -15.35
N VAL A 18 -3.25 -3.55 -14.30
CA VAL A 18 -4.03 -4.79 -14.32
C VAL A 18 -5.17 -4.71 -15.33
N ASN A 19 -5.90 -3.60 -15.38
CA ASN A 19 -6.96 -3.40 -16.38
C ASN A 19 -6.43 -3.33 -17.81
N LYS A 20 -5.19 -2.85 -18.03
CA LYS A 20 -4.59 -2.80 -19.36
C LYS A 20 -4.12 -4.18 -19.83
N GLU A 21 -3.55 -4.97 -18.93
CA GLU A 21 -2.92 -6.25 -19.26
C GLU A 21 -3.91 -7.42 -19.31
N PHE A 22 -4.96 -7.39 -18.49
CA PHE A 22 -5.90 -8.51 -18.32
C PHE A 22 -7.36 -8.13 -18.60
N SER A 23 -7.62 -7.13 -19.43
CA SER A 23 -8.97 -6.60 -19.71
C SER A 23 -10.00 -7.68 -20.06
N GLU A 24 -9.65 -8.60 -20.97
CA GLU A 24 -10.55 -9.67 -21.43
C GLU A 24 -10.92 -10.66 -20.32
N HIS A 25 -9.94 -11.00 -19.48
CA HIS A 25 -10.16 -11.89 -18.34
C HIS A 25 -11.01 -11.21 -17.28
N LEU A 26 -10.69 -9.96 -16.94
CA LEU A 26 -11.40 -9.18 -15.92
C LEU A 26 -12.85 -8.89 -16.31
N ALA A 27 -13.15 -8.72 -17.60
CA ALA A 27 -14.50 -8.50 -18.11
C ALA A 27 -15.49 -9.63 -17.76
N GLN A 28 -14.99 -10.84 -17.45
CA GLN A 28 -15.80 -11.98 -17.04
C GLN A 28 -16.28 -11.87 -15.58
N PHE A 29 -15.51 -11.18 -14.73
CA PHE A 29 -15.73 -11.12 -13.28
C PHE A 29 -16.26 -9.77 -12.81
N PHE A 30 -15.80 -8.68 -13.43
CA PHE A 30 -16.25 -7.35 -13.11
C PHE A 30 -17.41 -6.98 -14.02
N TRP A 31 -18.63 -7.02 -13.48
CA TRP A 31 -19.78 -6.48 -14.16
C TRP A 31 -19.59 -4.96 -14.30
N LYS A 32 -19.34 -4.45 -15.51
CA LYS A 32 -20.09 -3.34 -16.14
C LYS A 32 -19.76 -3.26 -17.64
N LYS A 33 -20.82 -3.15 -18.44
CA LYS A 33 -20.84 -3.14 -19.91
C LYS A 33 -20.84 -1.73 -20.51
N ASP A 34 -20.59 -0.71 -19.69
CA ASP A 34 -20.82 0.68 -20.06
C ASP A 34 -19.48 1.43 -19.99
N ASP A 35 -19.20 2.25 -21.00
CA ASP A 35 -17.92 2.99 -21.16
C ASP A 35 -17.59 3.91 -19.96
N ASP A 36 -18.61 4.24 -19.17
CA ASP A 36 -18.51 5.13 -18.00
C ASP A 36 -18.29 4.39 -16.67
N SER A 37 -18.20 3.05 -16.69
CA SER A 37 -17.94 2.32 -15.46
C SER A 37 -16.49 2.42 -15.04
N LYS A 38 -16.28 3.13 -13.93
CA LYS A 38 -15.03 3.23 -13.17
C LYS A 38 -14.35 1.87 -13.06
N ARG A 39 -13.11 1.76 -13.58
CA ARG A 39 -12.28 0.55 -13.61
C ARG A 39 -11.64 0.28 -12.24
N GLU A 40 -12.47 0.08 -11.24
CA GLU A 40 -12.05 -0.14 -9.86
C GLU A 40 -11.69 -1.61 -9.66
N PHE A 41 -10.40 -1.87 -9.43
CA PHE A 41 -9.91 -3.22 -9.15
C PHE A 41 -9.84 -3.50 -7.65
N TRP A 42 -9.51 -2.48 -6.86
CA TRP A 42 -9.47 -2.55 -5.41
C TRP A 42 -10.74 -1.98 -4.80
N ASN A 43 -11.12 -2.47 -3.63
CA ASN A 43 -12.09 -1.77 -2.78
C ASN A 43 -11.50 -0.46 -2.24
N ASP A 44 -12.35 0.43 -1.73
CA ASP A 44 -11.91 1.70 -1.14
C ASP A 44 -11.10 1.51 0.15
N SER A 45 -11.49 0.53 0.97
CA SER A 45 -10.88 0.25 2.28
C SER A 45 -9.45 -0.28 2.18
N TYR A 46 -8.62 -0.01 3.18
CA TYR A 46 -7.29 -0.60 3.31
C TYR A 46 -6.94 -0.77 4.79
N ALA A 47 -6.14 -1.79 5.09
CA ALA A 47 -5.58 -2.01 6.42
C ALA A 47 -4.06 -1.78 6.37
N ILE A 48 -3.52 -1.17 7.42
CA ILE A 48 -2.08 -1.00 7.61
C ILE A 48 -1.77 -1.41 9.03
N GLU A 49 -0.86 -2.35 9.16
CA GLU A 49 -0.37 -2.83 10.45
C GLU A 49 1.15 -2.70 10.48
N SER A 50 1.69 -2.25 11.61
CA SER A 50 3.14 -2.22 11.79
C SER A 50 3.65 -3.63 12.00
N VAL A 51 4.50 -4.10 11.09
CA VAL A 51 5.29 -5.30 11.31
C VAL A 51 6.57 -4.91 12.04
N GLY A 52 6.81 -5.49 13.21
CA GLY A 52 7.89 -5.11 14.10
C GLY A 52 8.57 -6.32 14.71
N GLY A 53 9.52 -6.90 14.00
CA GLY A 53 10.63 -7.63 14.61
C GLY A 53 11.78 -6.66 14.77
N ALA A 54 11.70 -5.72 15.73
CA ALA A 54 12.87 -4.89 16.03
C ALA A 54 13.95 -5.84 16.52
N ASN A 55 14.96 -6.10 15.68
CA ASN A 55 16.09 -6.92 16.07
C ASN A 55 16.69 -6.28 17.34
N ILE A 56 16.83 -7.07 18.41
CA ILE A 56 17.39 -6.66 19.69
C ILE A 56 18.72 -5.91 19.48
N GLU A 57 19.52 -6.33 18.51
CA GLU A 57 20.79 -5.71 18.14
C GLU A 57 20.62 -4.26 17.65
N VAL A 58 19.55 -3.97 16.91
CA VAL A 58 19.22 -2.61 16.43
C VAL A 58 18.79 -1.73 17.59
N LEU A 59 17.99 -2.28 18.52
CA LEU A 59 17.55 -1.57 19.71
C LEU A 59 18.72 -1.26 20.65
N GLU A 60 19.62 -2.22 20.85
CA GLU A 60 20.83 -2.05 21.66
C GLU A 60 21.75 -0.97 21.07
N ARG A 61 21.99 -0.99 19.75
CA ARG A 61 22.78 0.06 19.07
C ARG A 61 22.15 1.43 19.22
N TYR A 62 20.83 1.53 19.12
CA TYR A 62 20.12 2.79 19.30
C TYR A 62 20.33 3.36 20.71
N ILE A 63 20.13 2.55 21.75
CA ILE A 63 20.28 2.97 23.15
C ILE A 63 21.73 3.38 23.45
N ARG A 64 22.72 2.57 23.01
CA ARG A 64 24.16 2.87 23.23
C ARG A 64 24.63 4.13 22.51
N GLY A 65 23.99 4.49 21.39
CA GLY A 65 24.32 5.69 20.61
C GLY A 65 23.65 6.97 21.11
N GLN A 66 22.77 6.91 22.12
CA GLN A 66 22.15 8.11 22.69
C GLN A 66 23.14 8.83 23.62
N ASN A 67 23.31 10.14 23.38
CA ASN A 67 24.03 11.00 24.32
C ASN A 67 23.26 11.05 25.64
N ALA A 68 23.99 11.04 26.76
CA ALA A 68 23.37 11.23 28.06
C ALA A 68 22.60 12.56 28.09
N PRO A 69 21.37 12.59 28.64
CA PRO A 69 20.59 13.82 28.69
C PRO A 69 21.37 14.87 29.47
N THR A 70 21.57 16.04 28.86
CA THR A 70 22.20 17.19 29.49
C THR A 70 21.28 17.72 30.59
N ARG A 71 21.83 17.89 31.78
CA ARG A 71 21.11 18.31 32.99
C ARG A 71 20.74 19.79 32.97
#